data_AF-A0A0B1SZI0-F1
#
_entry.id   AF-A0A0B1SZI0-F1
#
_cell.length_a   1.000
_cell.length_b   1.000
_cell.length_c   1.000
_cell.angle_alpha   90.00
_cell.angle_beta   90.00
_cell.angle_gamma   90.00
#
_symmetry.space_group_name_H-M   'P 1'
#
loop_
_entity.id
_entity.type
_entity.pdbx_description
1 polymer ?
#
loop_
_entity_poly.entity_id
_entity_poly.type
_entity_poly.pdbx_seq_one_letter_code
_entity_poly.pdbx_strand_id
1 'polypeptide(L)'
;MASDIVAPTQNISQFMIFGDDKDFMQNMSTLLIEKEESSDYKIFVSDFSEELDLYLSSQLCSSFLMSAANSTFGWWLAFFARDQNNVYYLNDRILNNRDKMPSADQFL
;
A
#
# COMPACT_ATOMS: atom_id res chain seq x y z
N MET A 1 9.14 5.93 2.77
CA MET A 1 8.04 6.70 2.12
C MET A 1 6.71 6.06 2.47
N ALA A 2 6.54 4.77 2.19
CA ALA A 2 5.44 3.99 2.77
C ALA A 2 5.56 3.87 4.30
N SER A 3 6.75 3.52 4.81
CA SER A 3 7.08 3.59 6.23
C SER A 3 6.78 4.98 6.80
N ASP A 4 7.42 6.04 6.31
CA ASP A 4 7.20 7.42 6.77
C ASP A 4 5.72 7.89 6.81
N ILE A 5 4.89 7.42 5.88
CA ILE A 5 3.45 7.78 5.78
C ILE A 5 2.62 7.00 6.81
N VAL A 6 3.00 5.77 7.12
CA VAL A 6 2.26 4.87 8.02
C VAL A 6 2.83 4.87 9.45
N ALA A 7 4.09 5.30 9.62
CA ALA A 7 4.92 5.06 10.82
C ALA A 7 4.98 6.14 11.93
N PRO A 8 4.25 7.26 11.96
CA PRO A 8 4.28 8.08 13.18
C PRO A 8 3.67 7.37 14.40
N THR A 9 2.79 6.38 14.20
CA THR A 9 1.96 5.79 15.26
C THR A 9 2.06 4.28 15.44
N GLN A 10 2.67 3.52 14.52
CA GLN A 10 2.77 2.06 14.62
C GLN A 10 4.18 1.56 14.27
N ASN A 11 4.76 0.74 15.16
CA ASN A 11 6.05 0.07 14.97
C ASN A 11 5.89 -1.08 13.95
N ILE A 12 5.74 -0.73 12.67
CA ILE A 12 5.50 -1.67 11.58
C ILE A 12 6.85 -2.13 11.00
N SER A 13 7.14 -3.41 11.17
CA SER A 13 8.34 -4.07 10.63
C SER A 13 8.01 -5.19 9.63
N GLN A 14 6.73 -5.38 9.31
CA GLN A 14 6.27 -6.43 8.41
C GLN A 14 5.42 -5.80 7.31
N PHE A 15 5.81 -6.04 6.06
CA PHE A 15 5.15 -5.48 4.88
C PHE A 15 4.71 -6.62 3.97
N MET A 16 3.48 -6.53 3.48
CA MET A 16 2.99 -7.38 2.40
C MET A 16 2.69 -6.51 1.19
N ILE A 17 3.23 -6.88 0.03
CA ILE A 17 3.12 -6.15 -1.22
C ILE A 17 2.18 -6.95 -2.15
N PHE A 18 1.12 -6.28 -2.60
CA PHE A 18 0.12 -6.82 -3.52
C PHE A 18 0.19 -6.10 -4.87
N GLY A 19 -0.09 -6.81 -5.95
CA GLY A 19 -0.07 -6.24 -7.31
C GLY A 19 0.06 -7.31 -8.40
N ASP A 20 -0.12 -6.85 -9.64
CA ASP A 20 -0.02 -7.63 -10.87
C ASP A 20 1.36 -7.54 -11.52
N ASP A 21 2.04 -6.40 -11.36
CA ASP A 21 3.41 -6.17 -11.87
C ASP A 21 4.47 -6.70 -10.89
N LYS A 22 5.03 -7.87 -11.21
CA LYS A 22 6.07 -8.53 -10.40
C LYS A 22 7.35 -7.72 -10.29
N ASP A 23 7.77 -7.05 -11.36
CA ASP A 23 8.99 -6.25 -11.37
C ASP A 23 8.81 -5.01 -10.49
N PHE A 24 7.67 -4.35 -10.59
CA PHE A 24 7.31 -3.24 -9.71
C PHE A 24 7.29 -3.66 -8.23
N MET A 25 6.65 -4.79 -7.91
CA MET A 25 6.57 -5.28 -6.54
C MET A 25 7.96 -5.63 -5.96
N GLN A 26 8.82 -6.28 -6.75
CA GLN A 26 10.19 -6.59 -6.34
C GLN A 26 11.00 -5.32 -6.13
N ASN A 27 10.95 -4.36 -7.06
CA ASN A 27 11.63 -3.08 -6.92
C ASN A 27 11.18 -2.32 -5.67
N MET A 28 9.87 -2.33 -5.37
CA MET A 28 9.34 -1.74 -4.14
C MET A 28 9.91 -2.41 -2.89
N SER A 29 10.03 -3.74 -2.89
CA SER A 29 10.63 -4.47 -1.76
C SER A 29 12.08 -4.03 -1.51
N THR A 30 12.88 -3.88 -2.58
CA THR A 30 14.27 -3.41 -2.50
C THR A 30 14.35 -1.99 -1.94
N LEU A 31 13.51 -1.08 -2.44
CA LEU A 31 13.48 0.31 -1.98
C LEU A 31 13.13 0.44 -0.49
N LEU A 32 12.29 -0.44 0.04
CA LEU A 32 11.93 -0.44 1.47
C LEU A 32 13.10 -0.89 2.36
N ILE A 33 13.90 -1.85 1.91
CA ILE A 33 15.08 -2.34 2.64
C ILE A 33 16.20 -1.29 2.61
N GLU A 34 16.49 -0.74 1.43
CA GLU A 34 17.61 0.19 1.23
C GLU A 34 17.40 1.52 1.97
N LYS A 35 16.17 2.02 2.03
CA LYS A 35 15.88 3.35 2.56
C LYS A 35 15.94 3.45 4.09
N GLU A 36 15.64 2.36 4.79
CA GLU A 36 15.51 2.38 6.26
C GLU A 36 16.77 1.89 6.97
N GLU A 37 17.80 1.44 6.21
CA GLU A 37 19.00 0.77 6.75
C GLU A 37 18.67 -0.32 7.80
N SER A 38 17.44 -0.83 7.77
CA SER A 38 16.88 -1.64 8.85
C SER A 38 16.78 -3.08 8.38
N SER A 39 17.73 -3.89 8.84
CA SER A 39 17.77 -5.34 8.61
C SER A 39 16.57 -6.10 9.18
N ASP A 40 15.70 -5.42 9.93
CA ASP A 40 14.63 -6.04 10.71
C ASP A 40 13.28 -6.09 9.96
N TYR A 41 13.21 -5.47 8.77
CA TYR A 41 12.00 -5.50 7.96
C TYR A 41 11.80 -6.85 7.29
N LYS A 42 10.61 -7.43 7.49
CA LYS A 42 10.17 -8.64 6.81
C LYS A 42 9.21 -8.23 5.71
N ILE A 43 9.64 -8.40 4.46
CA ILE A 43 8.84 -8.04 3.29
C ILE A 43 8.42 -9.31 2.57
N PHE A 44 7.12 -9.40 2.28
CA PHE A 44 6.52 -10.48 1.52
C PHE A 44 5.89 -9.91 0.25
N VAL A 45 6.38 -10.34 -0.91
CA VAL A 45 5.76 -10.05 -2.20
C VAL A 45 4.74 -11.14 -2.50
N SER A 46 3.48 -10.77 -2.72
CA SER A 46 2.45 -11.76 -2.98
C SER A 46 2.66 -12.44 -4.34
N ASP A 47 2.46 -13.75 -4.33
CA ASP A 47 2.34 -14.61 -5.53
C ASP A 47 1.08 -15.48 -5.47
N PHE A 48 0.10 -15.03 -4.68
CA PHE A 48 -1.17 -15.71 -4.49
C PHE A 48 -2.20 -15.28 -5.55
N SER A 49 -3.35 -15.96 -5.55
CA SER A 49 -4.50 -15.51 -6.35
C SER A 49 -5.13 -14.25 -5.74
N GLU A 50 -5.84 -13.48 -6.56
CA GLU A 50 -6.49 -12.25 -6.11
C GLU A 50 -7.45 -12.50 -4.94
N GLU A 51 -8.17 -13.62 -4.92
CA GLU A 51 -9.09 -13.96 -3.82
C GLU A 51 -8.35 -14.20 -2.51
N LEU A 52 -7.18 -14.85 -2.58
CA LEU A 52 -6.36 -15.07 -1.40
C LEU A 52 -5.71 -13.78 -0.93
N ASP A 53 -5.32 -12.89 -1.84
CA ASP A 53 -4.82 -11.56 -1.49
C ASP A 53 -5.86 -10.70 -0.77
N LEU A 54 -7.11 -10.72 -1.24
CA LEU A 54 -8.23 -10.06 -0.55
C LEU A 54 -8.43 -10.62 0.85
N TYR A 55 -8.39 -11.95 0.98
CA TYR A 55 -8.48 -12.61 2.28
C TYR A 55 -7.32 -12.20 3.20
N LEU A 56 -6.08 -12.24 2.71
CA LEU A 56 -4.89 -11.88 3.49
C LEU A 56 -4.90 -10.41 3.91
N SER A 57 -5.33 -9.49 3.03
CA SER A 57 -5.55 -8.08 3.40
C SER A 57 -6.50 -7.98 4.59
N SER A 58 -7.61 -8.72 4.56
CA SER A 58 -8.62 -8.68 5.63
C SER A 58 -8.14 -9.21 6.98
N GLN A 59 -7.22 -10.17 6.98
CA GLN A 59 -6.75 -10.81 8.21
C GLN A 59 -5.50 -10.15 8.78
N LEU A 60 -4.57 -9.74 7.91
CA LEU A 60 -3.21 -9.39 8.30
C LEU A 60 -2.95 -7.88 8.33
N CYS A 61 -3.53 -7.13 7.40
CA CYS A 61 -3.18 -5.71 7.22
C CYS A 61 -3.86 -4.82 8.27
N SER A 62 -3.10 -4.39 9.29
CA SER A 62 -3.50 -3.35 10.25
C SER A 62 -3.37 -1.92 9.71
N SER A 63 -2.66 -1.77 8.59
CA SER A 63 -2.52 -0.52 7.86
C SER A 63 -2.35 -0.87 6.39
N PHE A 64 -2.94 -0.07 5.51
CA PHE A 64 -2.92 -0.30 4.07
C PHE A 64 -2.45 0.96 3.36
N LEU A 65 -1.49 0.81 2.44
CA LEU A 65 -1.05 1.91 1.57
C LEU A 65 -1.33 1.56 0.12
N MET A 66 -2.13 2.38 -0.54
CA MET A 66 -2.44 2.24 -1.96
C MET A 66 -1.51 3.14 -2.79
N SER A 67 -0.65 2.53 -3.60
CA SER A 67 0.29 3.26 -4.47
C SER A 67 -0.34 3.73 -5.79
N ALA A 68 -1.38 3.04 -6.26
CA ALA A 68 -2.13 3.38 -7.46
C ALA A 68 -3.59 3.68 -7.09
N ALA A 69 -3.92 4.97 -6.91
CA ALA A 69 -5.24 5.39 -6.41
C ALA A 69 -6.40 5.04 -7.35
N ASN A 70 -6.11 4.76 -8.63
CA ASN A 70 -7.06 4.36 -9.66
C ASN A 70 -7.22 2.83 -9.80
N SER A 71 -6.56 2.02 -8.97
CA SER A 71 -6.69 0.55 -9.02
C SER A 71 -7.97 0.07 -8.35
N THR A 72 -8.82 -0.64 -9.10
CA THR A 72 -10.02 -1.29 -8.55
C THR A 72 -9.67 -2.45 -7.62
N PHE A 73 -8.62 -3.22 -7.95
CA PHE A 73 -8.09 -4.27 -7.07
C PHE A 73 -7.54 -3.67 -5.78
N GLY A 74 -6.74 -2.60 -5.88
CA GLY A 74 -6.23 -1.87 -4.72
C GLY A 74 -7.35 -1.31 -3.83
N TRP A 75 -8.44 -0.82 -4.44
CA TRP A 75 -9.60 -0.34 -3.70
C TRP A 75 -10.28 -1.47 -2.89
N TRP A 76 -10.45 -2.65 -3.49
CA TRP A 76 -11.01 -3.80 -2.77
C TRP A 76 -10.09 -4.29 -1.65
N LEU A 77 -8.78 -4.34 -1.88
CA LEU A 77 -7.82 -4.68 -0.83
C LEU A 77 -7.91 -3.70 0.35
N ALA A 78 -7.96 -2.41 0.06
CA ALA A 78 -8.12 -1.36 1.07
C ALA A 78 -9.44 -1.48 1.83
N PHE A 79 -10.55 -1.72 1.12
CA PHE A 79 -11.87 -1.92 1.70
C PHE A 79 -11.92 -3.12 2.66
N PHE A 80 -11.20 -4.19 2.33
CA PHE A 80 -11.15 -5.39 3.19
C PHE A 80 -10.14 -5.29 4.32
N ALA A 81 -9.17 -4.36 4.28
CA ALA A 81 -8.13 -4.25 5.30
C ALA A 81 -8.73 -4.18 6.72
N ARG A 82 -8.04 -4.82 7.68
CA ARG A 82 -8.55 -5.05 9.03
C ARG A 82 -8.90 -3.76 9.78
N ASP A 83 -8.17 -2.67 9.51
CA ASP A 83 -8.40 -1.37 10.12
C ASP A 83 -8.64 -0.29 9.08
N GLN A 84 -9.92 0.04 8.89
CA GLN A 84 -10.37 1.06 7.94
C GLN A 84 -9.95 2.49 8.32
N ASN A 85 -9.48 2.73 9.55
CA ASN A 85 -8.96 4.04 9.95
C ASN A 85 -7.49 4.24 9.52
N ASN A 86 -6.82 3.17 9.09
CA ASN A 86 -5.40 3.15 8.74
C ASN A 86 -5.21 2.80 7.25
N VAL A 87 -6.04 3.39 6.39
CA VAL A 87 -5.93 3.29 4.93
C VAL A 87 -5.38 4.59 4.39
N TYR A 88 -4.23 4.49 3.73
CA TYR A 88 -3.46 5.60 3.19
C TYR A 88 -3.40 5.49 1.67
N TYR A 89 -3.42 6.62 1.00
CA TYR A 89 -3.31 6.71 -0.44
C TYR A 89 -2.07 7.53 -0.77
N LEU A 90 -1.17 7.00 -1.61
CA LEU A 90 -0.16 7.84 -2.23
C LEU A 90 -0.91 8.83 -3.12
N ASN A 91 -0.96 10.08 -2.67
CA ASN A 91 -1.62 11.12 -3.41
C ASN A 91 -0.78 11.41 -4.66
N ASP A 92 -1.38 11.28 -5.86
CA ASP A 92 -0.75 11.62 -7.14
C ASP A 92 -0.17 13.06 -7.15
N ARG A 93 -0.66 13.93 -6.25
CA ARG A 93 -0.13 15.28 -6.02
C ARG A 93 1.34 15.33 -5.56
N ILE A 94 1.83 14.29 -4.87
CA ILE A 94 3.25 14.22 -4.49
C ILE A 94 4.12 13.92 -5.71
N LEU A 95 3.56 13.27 -6.74
CA LEU A 95 4.23 13.02 -8.01
C LEU A 95 4.05 14.17 -9.02
N ASN A 96 2.94 14.90 -8.93
CA ASN A 96 2.60 16.01 -9.83
C ASN A 96 2.30 17.30 -9.04
N ASN A 97 3.35 18.04 -8.68
CA ASN A 97 3.20 19.46 -8.38
C ASN A 97 2.73 20.20 -9.65
N ARG A 98 1.41 20.36 -9.80
CA ARG A 98 0.68 21.57 -10.25
C ARG A 98 -0.82 21.29 -10.40
N ASP A 99 -1.59 21.84 -9.47
CA ASP A 99 -2.98 22.29 -9.62
C ASP A 99 -4.01 21.34 -10.26
N LYS A 100 -4.58 20.45 -9.43
CA LYS A 100 -6.05 20.32 -9.19
C LYS A 100 -6.35 19.13 -8.29
N MET A 101 -7.34 19.28 -7.41
CA MET A 101 -7.95 18.17 -6.65
C MET A 101 -9.08 17.62 -7.52
N PRO A 102 -9.21 16.31 -7.73
CA PRO A 102 -10.50 15.75 -8.12
C PRO A 102 -11.44 15.87 -6.92
N SER A 103 -12.61 16.49 -7.13
CA SER A 103 -13.66 16.55 -6.12
C SER A 103 -14.35 15.19 -6.00
N ALA A 104 -15.00 14.97 -4.84
CA ALA A 104 -15.70 13.73 -4.47
C ALA A 104 -16.84 13.31 -5.43
N ASP A 105 -17.12 14.11 -6.45
CA ASP A 105 -18.21 13.93 -7.39
C ASP A 105 -17.87 12.92 -8.52
N GLN A 106 -16.64 12.40 -8.56
CA GLN A 106 -16.21 11.36 -9.52
C GLN A 106 -16.39 9.93 -9.01
N PHE A 107 -16.87 9.76 -7.78
CA PHE A 107 -17.14 8.44 -7.17
C PHE A 107 -18.65 8.12 -7.08
N LEU A 108 -19.48 8.82 -7.87
CA LEU A 108 -20.91 8.52 -8.06
C LEU A 108 -21.26 8.43 -9.54
#